data_AF-A0A846DLI0-F1
#
_entry.id   AF-A0A846DLI0-F1
#
_cell.length_a   1.000
_cell.length_b   1.000
_cell.length_c   1.000
_cell.angle_alpha   90.00
_cell.angle_beta   90.00
_cell.angle_gamma   90.00
#
_symmetry.space_group_name_H-M   'P 1'
#
loop_
_entity.id
_entity.type
_entity.pdbx_description
1 polymer ?
#
loop_
_entity_poly.entity_id
_entity_poly.type
_entity_poly.pdbx_seq_one_letter_code
_entity_poly.pdbx_strand_id
1 'polypeptide(L)' 'MQVKFDKFTVHKRFPLTISRGTTAQTTNIWVRLQHDSLEGWGEASP' A
#
# COMPACT_ATOMS: atom_id res chain seq x y z
N MET A 1 21.42 -4.75 1.70
CA MET A 1 20.07 -4.24 1.36
C MET A 1 19.08 -5.39 1.43
N GLN A 2 18.02 -5.27 2.24
CA GLN A 2 16.93 -6.25 2.32
C GLN A 2 15.60 -5.53 2.09
N VAL A 3 14.72 -6.12 1.29
CA VAL A 3 13.38 -5.58 1.00
C VAL A 3 12.34 -6.59 1.47
N LYS A 4 11.36 -6.12 2.24
CA LYS A 4 10.18 -6.88 2.63
C LYS A 4 8.94 -6.10 2.22
N PHE A 5 7.85 -6.81 1.99
CA PHE A 5 6.58 -6.17 1.73
C PHE A 5 5.44 -6.94 2.38
N ASP A 6 4.43 -6.18 2.80
CA ASP A 6 3.22 -6.69 3.42
C ASP A 6 2.01 -6.08 2.72
N LYS A 7 0.97 -6.89 2.52
CA LYS A 7 -0.30 -6.40 2.00
C LYS A 7 -1.15 -5.86 3.14
N PHE A 8 -1.81 -4.73 2.92
CA PHE A 8 -2.81 -4.22 3.84
C PHE A 8 -3.99 -3.67 3.07
N THR A 9 -5.19 -3.79 3.65
CA THR A 9 -6.42 -3.30 3.02
C THR A 9 -6.90 -2.07 3.74
N VAL A 10 -7.07 -0.98 3.00
CA VAL A 10 -7.67 0.27 3.48
C VAL A 10 -9.14 0.28 3.11
N HIS A 11 -10.00 0.47 4.12
CA HIS A 11 -11.42 0.70 3.92
C HIS A 11 -11.67 2.20 3.75
N LYS A 12 -12.21 2.60 2.59
CA LYS A 12 -12.50 4.00 2.29
C LYS A 12 -13.69 4.47 3.12
N ARG A 13 -13.65 5.73 3.57
CA ARG A 13 -14.77 6.36 4.28
C ARG A 13 -16.07 6.35 3.46
N PHE A 14 -15.94 6.48 2.14
CA PHE A 14 -17.05 6.41 1.17
C PHE A 14 -16.58 5.64 -0.08
N PRO A 15 -17.48 4.92 -0.80
CA PRO A 15 -17.13 4.28 -2.06
C PRO A 15 -16.66 5.29 -3.11
N LEU A 16 -15.57 4.98 -3.81
CA LEU A 16 -15.01 5.79 -4.88
C LEU A 16 -15.40 5.20 -6.24
N THR A 17 -16.04 5.98 -7.09
CA THR A 17 -16.35 5.63 -8.48
C THR A 17 -15.36 6.30 -9.42
N ILE A 18 -14.74 5.52 -10.28
CA ILE A 18 -13.93 5.97 -11.43
C ILE A 18 -14.42 5.27 -12.69
N SER A 19 -13.85 5.58 -13.86
CA SER A 19 -14.22 4.94 -15.14
C SER A 19 -14.12 3.41 -15.14
N ARG A 20 -13.37 2.83 -14.19
CA ARG A 20 -13.14 1.39 -14.02
C ARG A 20 -14.09 0.73 -13.02
N GLY A 21 -15.07 1.46 -12.47
CA GLY A 21 -16.05 0.97 -11.51
C GLY A 21 -16.00 1.67 -10.15
N THR A 22 -16.76 1.13 -9.20
CA THR A 22 -16.90 1.65 -7.83
C THR A 22 -16.26 0.70 -6.82
N THR A 23 -15.43 1.22 -5.91
CA THR A 23 -14.81 0.43 -4.85
C THR A 23 -14.85 1.13 -3.49
N ALA A 24 -15.11 0.37 -2.42
CA ALA A 24 -15.04 0.83 -1.04
C ALA A 24 -13.74 0.45 -0.32
N GLN A 25 -12.83 -0.29 -0.97
CA GLN A 25 -11.58 -0.76 -0.36
C GLN A 25 -10.43 -0.82 -1.36
N THR A 26 -9.19 -0.65 -0.91
CA THR A 26 -8.00 -0.90 -1.74
C THR A 26 -7.02 -1.74 -0.95
N THR A 27 -6.49 -2.80 -1.56
CA THR A 27 -5.36 -3.55 -0.99
C THR A 27 -4.08 -2.95 -1.54
N ASN A 28 -3.33 -2.29 -0.66
CA ASN A 28 -2.06 -1.64 -0.94
C ASN A 28 -0.91 -2.56 -0.51
N ILE A 29 0.30 -2.15 -0.84
CA ILE A 29 1.54 -2.79 -0.41
C ILE A 29 2.34 -1.81 0.41
N TRP A 30 2.72 -2.21 1.62
CA TRP A 30 3.76 -1.54 2.40
C TRP A 30 5.09 -2.16 2.06
N VAL A 31 6.09 -1.34 1.74
CA VAL A 31 7.45 -1.78 1.45
C VAL A 31 8.38 -1.29 2.56
N ARG A 32 9.19 -2.20 3.08
CA ARG A 32 10.22 -1.93 4.08
C ARG A 32 11.58 -2.27 3.50
N LEU A 33 12.48 -1.29 3.50
CA LEU A 33 13.85 -1.45 3.02
C LEU A 33 14.82 -1.26 4.19
N GLN A 34 15.62 -2.29 4.46
CA GLN A 34 16.73 -2.21 5.43
C GLN A 34 18.05 -2.06 4.67
N HIS A 35 18.77 -0.99 4.95
CA HIS A 35 20.13 -0.77 4.46
C HIS A 35 20.99 -0.25 5.60
N ASP A 36 22.05 -0.98 5.93
CA ASP A 36 22.85 -0.77 7.15
C ASP A 36 21.95 -0.67 8.39
N SER A 37 22.08 0.40 9.17
CA SER A 37 21.27 0.69 10.36
C SER A 37 20.00 1.49 10.05
N LEU A 38 19.75 1.82 8.78
CA LEU A 38 18.62 2.64 8.36
C LEU A 38 17.47 1.77 7.84
N GLU A 39 16.26 2.16 8.25
CA GLU A 39 15.01 1.59 7.76
C GLU A 39 14.24 2.65 6.97
N GLY A 40 13.91 2.32 5.72
CA GLY A 40 13.08 3.13 4.84
C GLY A 40 11.72 2.47 4.63
N TRP A 41 10.70 3.30 4.50
CA TRP A 41 9.32 2.86 4.26
C TRP A 41 8.78 3.48 2.98
N GLY A 42 7.99 2.71 2.24
CA GLY A 42 7.28 3.17 1.05
C GLY A 42 5.92 2.49 0.94
N GLU A 43 5.04 3.08 0.15
CA GLU A 43 3.70 2.57 -0.13
C GLU A 43 3.44 2.55 -1.64
N ALA A 44 2.76 1.50 -2.09
CA ALA A 44 2.21 1.43 -3.44
C ALA A 44 0.72 1.09 -3.39
N SER A 45 -0.08 1.85 -4.13
CA SER A 45 -1.53 1.65 -4.31
C SER A 45 -1.88 1.54 -5.80
N PRO A 46 -2.84 0.66 -6.17
CA PRO A 46 -3.31 0.48 -7.55
C PRO A 46 -4.35 1.51 -8.01
#